data_AF-W9CLG2-F1
#
_entry.id   AF-W9CLG2-F1
#
_cell.length_a   1.000
_cell.length_b   1.000
_cell.length_c   1.000
_cell.angle_alpha   90.00
_cell.angle_beta   90.00
_cell.angle_gamma   90.00
#
_symmetry.space_group_name_H-M   'P 1'
#
loop_
_entity.id
_entity.type
_entity.pdbx_description
1 polymer ?
#
loop_
_entity_poly.entity_id
_entity_poly.type
_entity_poly.pdbx_seq_one_letter_code
_entity_poly.pdbx_strand_id
1 'polypeptide(L)'
;MGTVHGGCISTVFDACTSVALVGRYSGEKWGGGGVSRGLGVTFLKGIVVKKGKEEGEGKGKGKGEGGGEGKGEGEEEGENDVLVECEVVGGVGRRNVVLRGTMKRRNGEVLAICEHSKVNIEGVDLPVVGKGEKNEGKNEGKESKL
;
A
#
# COMPACT_ATOMS: atom_id res chain seq x y z
N MET A 1 21.44 -19.82 4.60
CA MET A 1 21.37 -18.54 5.32
C MET A 1 19.93 -18.05 5.29
N GLY A 2 19.29 -17.86 6.45
CA GLY A 2 17.89 -17.44 6.55
C GLY A 2 17.70 -15.93 6.45
N THR A 3 18.47 -15.22 5.62
CA THR A 3 18.40 -13.76 5.53
C THR A 3 17.46 -13.31 4.41
N VAL A 4 16.68 -12.27 4.66
CA VAL A 4 15.85 -11.65 3.61
C VAL A 4 16.75 -10.95 2.59
N HIS A 5 16.51 -11.22 1.31
CA HIS A 5 17.22 -10.58 0.21
C HIS A 5 16.84 -9.10 0.08
N GLY A 6 17.79 -8.27 -0.36
CA GLY A 6 17.58 -6.84 -0.55
C GLY A 6 16.41 -6.50 -1.49
N GLY A 7 16.22 -7.24 -2.58
CA GLY A 7 15.08 -7.04 -3.48
C GLY A 7 13.73 -7.36 -2.84
N CYS A 8 13.66 -8.33 -1.92
CA CYS A 8 12.44 -8.59 -1.16
C CYS A 8 12.09 -7.39 -0.26
N ILE A 9 13.11 -6.83 0.41
CA ILE A 9 12.95 -5.63 1.24
C ILE A 9 12.52 -4.44 0.37
N SER A 10 13.11 -4.27 -0.82
CA SER A 10 12.72 -3.22 -1.78
C SER A 10 11.26 -3.36 -2.19
N THR A 11 10.77 -4.56 -2.49
CA THR A 11 9.37 -4.79 -2.84
C THR A 11 8.43 -4.45 -1.69
N VAL A 12 8.80 -4.77 -0.44
CA VAL A 12 8.01 -4.36 0.74
C VAL A 12 7.92 -2.85 0.81
N PHE A 13 9.02 -2.12 0.63
CA PHE A 13 8.98 -0.66 0.58
C PHE A 13 8.14 -0.11 -0.57
N ASP A 14 8.24 -0.70 -1.77
CA ASP A 14 7.44 -0.30 -2.93
C ASP A 14 5.94 -0.40 -2.62
N ALA A 15 5.51 -1.55 -2.09
CA ALA A 15 4.13 -1.80 -1.71
C ALA A 15 3.66 -0.87 -0.58
N CYS A 16 4.38 -0.79 0.54
CA CYS A 16 3.98 0.01 1.70
C CYS A 16 3.88 1.50 1.37
N THR A 17 4.82 2.04 0.57
CA THR A 17 4.76 3.44 0.16
C THR A 17 3.62 3.72 -0.83
N SER A 18 3.25 2.74 -1.67
CA SER A 18 2.06 2.85 -2.54
C SER A 18 0.78 2.88 -1.71
N VAL A 19 0.67 2.00 -0.72
CA VAL A 19 -0.48 1.97 0.20
C VAL A 19 -0.58 3.27 0.99
N ALA A 20 0.54 3.81 1.49
CA ALA A 20 0.55 5.09 2.20
C ALA A 20 0.05 6.25 1.33
N LEU A 21 0.47 6.28 0.05
CA LEU A 21 0.07 7.30 -0.90
C LEU A 21 -1.42 7.19 -1.26
N VAL A 22 -1.91 6.00 -1.62
CA VAL A 22 -3.32 5.77 -1.97
C VAL A 22 -4.22 5.97 -0.75
N GLY A 23 -3.87 5.39 0.39
CA GLY A 23 -4.67 5.48 1.61
C GLY A 23 -4.89 6.91 2.07
N ARG A 24 -3.89 7.78 1.91
CA ARG A 24 -3.95 9.17 2.37
C ARG A 24 -4.44 10.17 1.30
N TYR A 25 -4.24 9.87 0.02
CA TYR A 25 -4.47 10.80 -1.10
C TYR A 25 -5.33 10.19 -2.23
N SER A 26 -6.11 9.14 -1.97
CA SER A 26 -6.99 8.50 -2.95
C SER A 26 -8.05 9.44 -3.55
N GLY A 27 -8.53 10.41 -2.77
CA GLY A 27 -9.47 11.44 -3.22
C GLY A 27 -8.84 12.54 -4.08
N GLU A 28 -7.51 12.56 -4.18
CA GLU A 28 -6.79 13.43 -5.11
C GLU A 28 -6.48 12.68 -6.42
N LYS A 29 -5.68 13.28 -7.31
CA LYS A 29 -5.20 12.64 -8.54
C LYS A 29 -4.29 11.40 -8.30
N TRP A 30 -4.18 10.90 -7.06
CA TRP A 30 -3.30 9.80 -6.66
C TRP A 30 -4.04 8.50 -6.30
N GLY A 31 -5.33 8.39 -6.67
CA GLY A 31 -6.13 7.16 -6.49
C GLY A 31 -5.50 5.89 -7.08
N GLY A 32 -4.69 6.03 -8.13
CA GLY A 32 -3.94 4.92 -8.74
C GLY A 32 -2.58 4.63 -8.11
N GLY A 33 -2.16 5.38 -7.09
CA GLY A 33 -0.84 5.22 -6.44
C GLY A 33 0.35 5.72 -7.28
N GLY A 34 0.15 6.06 -8.55
CA GLY A 34 1.20 6.47 -9.47
C GLY A 34 2.18 5.35 -9.81
N VAL A 35 3.18 5.65 -10.62
CA VAL A 35 4.26 4.72 -10.97
C VAL A 35 5.57 5.11 -10.32
N SER A 36 6.35 4.11 -9.96
CA SER A 36 7.69 4.27 -9.40
C SER A 36 8.67 4.77 -10.48
N ARG A 37 9.33 5.91 -10.25
CA ARG A 37 10.44 6.38 -11.09
C ARG A 37 11.80 6.01 -10.54
N GLY A 38 11.89 5.85 -9.22
CA GLY A 38 13.13 5.52 -8.55
C GLY A 38 12.84 5.08 -7.13
N LEU A 39 13.39 3.93 -6.76
CA LEU A 39 13.38 3.39 -5.42
C LEU A 39 14.82 3.19 -4.96
N GLY A 40 15.30 4.10 -4.11
CA GLY A 40 16.60 3.98 -3.48
C GLY A 40 16.43 3.34 -2.10
N VAL A 41 17.08 2.19 -1.88
CA VAL A 41 17.06 1.50 -0.57
C VAL A 41 18.47 1.44 -0.01
N THR A 42 18.62 1.87 1.24
CA THR A 42 19.85 1.68 2.00
C THR A 42 19.63 0.59 3.03
N PHE A 43 20.37 -0.52 2.88
CA PHE A 43 20.35 -1.64 3.81
C PHE A 43 21.36 -1.39 4.91
N LEU A 44 20.87 -1.19 6.13
CA LEU A 44 21.72 -0.91 7.29
C LEU A 44 22.11 -2.22 7.99
N LYS A 45 21.16 -3.15 8.13
CA LYS A 45 21.35 -4.43 8.82
C LYS A 45 20.61 -5.57 8.16
N GLY A 46 21.18 -6.76 8.25
CA GLY A 46 20.55 -7.98 7.76
C GLY A 46 19.29 -8.34 8.55
N ILE A 47 18.25 -8.74 7.83
CA ILE A 47 17.04 -9.32 8.41
C ILE A 47 17.22 -10.83 8.40
N VAL A 48 17.47 -11.40 9.58
CA VAL A 48 17.59 -12.85 9.75
C VAL A 48 16.23 -13.39 10.17
N VAL A 49 15.63 -14.23 9.33
CA VAL A 49 14.42 -14.98 9.62
C VAL A 49 14.80 -16.18 10.48
N LYS A 50 14.36 -16.17 11.73
CA LYS A 50 14.43 -17.33 12.62
C LYS A 50 13.19 -18.19 12.37
N LYS A 51 13.38 -19.50 12.20
CA LYS A 51 12.24 -20.41 12.11
C LYS A 51 11.52 -20.42 13.46
N GLY A 52 10.24 -20.09 13.47
CA GLY A 52 9.40 -20.25 14.66
C GLY A 52 9.42 -21.72 15.10
N LYS A 53 9.26 -21.97 16.41
CA LYS A 53 8.88 -23.32 16.88
C LYS A 53 7.53 -23.62 16.24
N GLU A 54 7.36 -24.79 15.62
CA GLU A 54 6.05 -25.25 15.15
C GLU A 54 5.07 -25.24 16.33
N GLU A 55 4.11 -24.32 16.31
CA GLU A 55 2.91 -24.44 17.14
C GLU A 55 2.02 -25.48 16.48
N GLY A 56 1.69 -26.52 17.25
CA GLY A 56 0.98 -27.70 16.79
C GLY A 56 -0.44 -27.42 16.27
N GLU A 57 -0.92 -28.35 15.46
CA GLU A 57 -2.26 -28.42 14.88
C GLU A 57 -3.39 -27.97 15.83
N GLY A 58 -3.96 -26.80 15.56
CA GLY A 58 -5.25 -26.37 16.08
C GLY A 58 -6.37 -26.60 15.06
N LYS A 59 -7.04 -27.76 15.14
CA LYS A 59 -8.34 -27.99 14.48
C LYS A 59 -9.38 -26.98 14.98
N GLY A 60 -10.01 -26.23 14.07
CA GLY A 60 -11.18 -25.39 14.36
C GLY A 60 -12.19 -25.40 13.21
N LYS A 61 -13.31 -26.11 13.39
CA LYS A 61 -14.47 -26.17 12.49
C LYS A 61 -15.32 -24.89 12.58
N GLY A 62 -15.83 -24.43 11.44
CA GLY A 62 -17.28 -24.18 11.26
C GLY A 62 -17.82 -22.73 11.30
N LYS A 63 -18.34 -22.31 10.13
CA LYS A 63 -19.57 -21.53 9.80
C LYS A 63 -19.93 -20.24 10.58
N GLY A 64 -20.23 -19.17 9.82
CA GLY A 64 -21.18 -18.11 10.18
C GLY A 64 -21.10 -16.88 9.29
N GLU A 65 -22.20 -16.54 8.59
CA GLU A 65 -22.42 -15.27 7.88
C GLU A 65 -22.79 -14.15 8.86
N GLY A 66 -22.46 -12.88 8.54
CA GLY A 66 -23.00 -11.68 9.19
C GLY A 66 -22.01 -10.53 9.32
N GLY A 67 -22.35 -9.36 8.76
CA GLY A 67 -21.50 -8.17 8.76
C GLY A 67 -21.51 -7.36 10.07
N GLY A 68 -20.56 -6.43 10.19
CA GLY A 68 -20.52 -5.42 11.25
C GLY A 68 -19.10 -5.14 11.77
N GLU A 69 -18.64 -3.92 11.50
CA GLU A 69 -17.71 -3.07 12.27
C GLU A 69 -16.33 -3.62 12.71
N GLY A 70 -15.33 -2.80 12.42
CA GLY A 70 -13.92 -3.05 12.70
C GLY A 70 -13.66 -3.47 14.15
N LYS A 71 -13.06 -4.65 14.28
CA LYS A 71 -12.30 -5.05 15.46
C LYS A 71 -10.86 -5.20 15.01
N GLY A 72 -9.98 -4.46 15.67
CA GLY A 72 -8.54 -4.63 15.53
C GLY A 72 -8.21 -6.10 15.76
N GLU A 73 -7.61 -6.70 14.74
CA GLU A 73 -7.05 -8.03 14.83
C GLU A 73 -5.80 -7.86 15.70
N GLY A 74 -5.84 -8.39 16.92
CA GLY A 74 -4.65 -8.52 17.74
C GLY A 74 -3.70 -9.46 17.02
N GLU A 75 -2.70 -8.90 16.36
CA GLU A 75 -1.64 -9.65 15.70
C GLU A 75 -0.80 -10.33 16.80
N GLU A 76 -0.78 -11.67 16.84
CA GLU A 76 0.22 -12.39 17.63
C GLU A 76 1.60 -12.09 17.06
N GLU A 77 2.44 -11.47 17.89
CA GLU A 77 3.70 -10.85 17.48
C GLU A 77 4.79 -11.89 17.33
N GLY A 78 5.23 -12.09 16.08
CA GLY A 78 6.27 -13.03 15.71
C GLY A 78 7.67 -12.49 16.02
N GLU A 79 8.60 -13.41 16.33
CA GLU A 79 10.02 -13.10 16.55
C GLU A 79 10.69 -12.37 15.37
N ASN A 80 10.09 -12.43 14.17
CA ASN A 80 10.62 -11.87 12.93
C ASN A 80 9.92 -10.59 12.48
N ASP A 81 9.04 -10.02 13.30
CA ASP A 81 8.20 -8.91 12.89
C ASP A 81 9.01 -7.62 12.67
N VAL A 82 8.62 -6.91 11.61
CA VAL A 82 9.18 -5.61 11.25
C VAL A 82 8.06 -4.62 11.00
N LEU A 83 8.24 -3.41 11.51
CA LEU A 83 7.37 -2.27 11.26
C LEU A 83 7.93 -1.47 10.08
N VAL A 84 7.08 -1.16 9.10
CA VAL A 84 7.45 -0.29 7.97
C VAL A 84 6.64 1.00 8.06
N GLU A 85 7.33 2.08 8.45
CA GLU A 85 6.75 3.42 8.52
C GLU A 85 6.98 4.12 7.19
N CYS A 86 5.94 4.74 6.63
CA CYS A 86 6.03 5.49 5.39
C CYS A 86 5.50 6.91 5.59
N GLU A 87 6.23 7.90 5.08
CA GLU A 87 5.84 9.31 5.13
C GLU A 87 5.98 9.97 3.75
N VAL A 88 5.14 10.96 3.48
CA VAL A 88 5.29 11.82 2.31
C VAL A 88 6.16 13.01 2.68
N VAL A 89 7.22 13.24 1.90
CA VAL A 89 8.18 14.31 2.15
C VAL A 89 7.79 15.56 1.36
N GLY A 90 7.62 16.69 2.04
CA GLY A 90 7.40 18.00 1.40
C GLY A 90 6.02 18.18 0.73
N GLY A 91 5.08 17.27 1.00
CA GLY A 91 3.72 17.30 0.44
C GLY A 91 3.57 16.55 -0.89
N VAL A 92 2.34 16.53 -1.41
CA VAL A 92 2.00 15.83 -2.65
C VAL A 92 1.91 16.83 -3.80
N GLY A 93 2.79 16.68 -4.79
CA GLY A 93 2.73 17.46 -6.02
C GLY A 93 1.66 16.95 -6.98
N ARG A 94 1.32 17.76 -7.99
CA ARG A 94 0.37 17.37 -9.05
C ARG A 94 0.81 16.15 -9.86
N ARG A 95 2.13 15.99 -10.07
CA ARG A 95 2.72 14.95 -10.93
C ARG A 95 3.76 14.10 -10.25
N ASN A 96 4.32 14.55 -9.12
CA ASN A 96 5.42 13.87 -8.45
C ASN A 96 5.21 13.93 -6.94
N VAL A 97 5.66 12.87 -6.29
CA VAL A 97 5.73 12.77 -4.84
C VAL A 97 7.00 12.02 -4.47
N VAL A 98 7.60 12.41 -3.34
CA VAL A 98 8.70 11.69 -2.74
C VAL A 98 8.20 11.14 -1.40
N LEU A 99 8.36 9.83 -1.21
CA LEU A 99 8.08 9.16 0.04
C LEU A 99 9.37 8.69 0.69
N ARG A 100 9.37 8.64 2.01
CA ARG A 100 10.40 7.95 2.79
C ARG A 100 9.81 6.76 3.51
N GLY A 101 10.54 5.67 3.52
CA GLY A 101 10.21 4.48 4.27
C GLY A 101 11.28 4.17 5.30
N THR A 102 10.88 3.76 6.50
CA THR A 102 11.79 3.24 7.52
C THR A 102 11.31 1.88 7.99
N MET A 103 12.14 0.86 7.81
CA MET A 103 11.88 -0.49 8.30
C MET A 103 12.61 -0.70 9.62
N LYS A 104 11.86 -1.00 10.68
CA LYS A 104 12.36 -1.17 12.04
C LYS A 104 11.94 -2.51 12.63
N ARG A 105 12.76 -3.08 13.51
CA ARG A 105 12.28 -4.08 14.46
C ARG A 105 11.43 -3.42 15.52
N ARG A 106 10.65 -4.22 16.24
CA ARG A 106 9.87 -3.75 17.39
C ARG A 106 10.70 -3.10 18.50
N ASN A 107 11.95 -3.51 18.67
CA ASN A 107 12.89 -2.86 19.59
C ASN A 107 13.38 -1.46 19.12
N GLY A 108 12.86 -0.95 18.00
CA GLY A 108 13.23 0.33 17.40
C GLY A 108 14.47 0.28 16.51
N GLU A 109 15.13 -0.87 16.37
CA GLU A 109 16.32 -0.99 15.54
C GLU A 109 15.98 -0.84 14.05
N VAL A 110 16.58 0.17 13.42
CA VAL A 110 16.42 0.41 11.98
C VAL A 110 17.24 -0.60 11.17
N LEU A 111 16.57 -1.23 10.21
CA LEU A 111 17.11 -2.28 9.35
C LEU A 111 17.42 -1.76 7.95
N ALA A 112 16.51 -0.96 7.41
CA ALA A 112 16.64 -0.35 6.11
C ALA A 112 15.82 0.94 6.04
N ILE A 113 16.21 1.82 5.14
CA ILE A 113 15.47 3.04 4.80
C ILE A 113 15.31 3.12 3.29
N CYS A 114 14.26 3.78 2.83
CA CYS A 114 14.10 4.07 1.42
C CYS A 114 13.72 5.52 1.15
N GLU A 115 14.11 5.99 -0.02
CA GLU A 115 13.52 7.14 -0.69
C GLU A 115 12.86 6.65 -1.98
N HIS A 116 11.59 7.00 -2.15
CA HIS A 116 10.79 6.53 -3.25
C HIS A 116 10.16 7.71 -3.99
N SER A 117 10.62 7.96 -5.22
CA SER A 117 9.99 8.92 -6.12
C SER A 117 8.93 8.23 -6.96
N LYS A 118 7.68 8.64 -6.78
CA LYS A 118 6.55 8.23 -7.62
C LYS A 118 6.08 9.40 -8.49
N VAL A 119 5.57 9.08 -9.66
CA VAL A 119 4.88 10.04 -10.53
C VAL A 119 3.48 9.61 -10.85
N ASN A 120 2.62 10.61 -10.93
CA ASN A 120 1.29 10.45 -11.45
C ASN A 120 1.33 10.57 -12.97
N ILE A 121 0.81 9.57 -13.67
CA ILE A 121 0.66 9.62 -15.12
C ILE A 121 -0.77 10.09 -15.41
N GLU A 122 -0.91 11.37 -15.74
CA GLU A 122 -2.20 11.93 -16.19
C GLU A 122 -2.63 11.21 -17.48
N GLY A 123 -3.85 10.67 -17.51
CA GLY A 123 -4.43 10.02 -18.69
C GLY A 123 -4.40 8.49 -18.70
N VAL A 124 -3.97 7.83 -17.62
CA VAL A 124 -4.18 6.39 -17.44
C VAL A 124 -5.39 6.19 -16.53
N ASP A 125 -6.56 5.96 -17.12
CA ASP A 125 -7.69 5.36 -16.40
C ASP A 125 -7.30 3.93 -16.05
N LEU A 126 -6.79 3.74 -14.84
CA LEU A 126 -6.77 2.40 -14.26
C LEU A 126 -8.22 1.94 -14.18
N PRO A 127 -8.54 0.69 -14.56
CA PRO A 127 -9.90 0.19 -14.44
C PRO A 127 -10.32 0.30 -12.98
N VAL A 128 -11.12 1.32 -12.68
CA VAL A 128 -11.70 1.51 -11.36
C VAL A 128 -12.60 0.29 -11.16
N VAL A 129 -12.25 -0.56 -10.19
CA VAL A 129 -13.16 -1.61 -9.75
C VAL A 129 -14.36 -0.93 -9.08
N GLY A 130 -15.40 -0.72 -9.89
CA GLY A 130 -16.78 -0.50 -9.46
C GLY A 130 -17.13 0.86 -8.88
N LYS A 131 -17.67 1.74 -9.72
CA LYS A 131 -18.96 2.37 -9.44
C LYS A 131 -19.66 2.68 -10.77
N GLY A 132 -20.73 1.94 -11.06
CA GLY A 132 -21.50 2.11 -12.28
C GLY A 132 -22.01 3.54 -12.42
N GLU A 133 -21.67 4.17 -13.54
CA GLU A 133 -22.22 5.44 -13.96
C GLU A 133 -23.68 5.23 -14.38
N LYS A 134 -24.64 5.78 -13.62
CA LYS A 134 -25.97 6.06 -14.15
C LYS A 134 -25.89 7.35 -14.96
N ASN A 135 -25.79 7.22 -16.27
CA ASN A 135 -26.06 8.31 -17.20
C ASN A 135 -27.59 8.47 -17.34
N GLU A 136 -28.18 9.48 -16.69
CA GLU A 136 -29.51 9.96 -17.06
C GLU A 136 -29.37 10.99 -18.19
N GLY A 137 -29.53 10.51 -19.42
CA GLY A 137 -29.69 11.37 -20.58
C GLY A 137 -31.04 12.08 -20.55
N LYS A 138 -31.05 13.41 -20.57
CA LYS A 138 -32.21 14.21 -20.93
C LYS A 138 -31.82 15.11 -22.11
N ASN A 139 -32.28 14.75 -23.31
CA ASN A 139 -32.35 15.69 -24.42
C ASN A 139 -33.50 15.27 -25.36
N GLU A 140 -34.67 15.84 -25.12
CA GLU A 140 -35.78 15.84 -26.10
C GLU A 140 -36.10 17.29 -26.41
N GLY A 141 -36.17 17.63 -27.71
CA GLY A 141 -36.64 18.93 -28.17
C GLY A 141 -35.94 19.45 -29.43
N LYS A 142 -36.07 18.75 -30.56
CA LYS A 142 -35.98 19.37 -31.88
C LYS A 142 -37.38 19.36 -32.50
N GLU A 143 -38.01 20.52 -32.59
CA GLU A 143 -39.01 20.78 -33.63
C GLU A 143 -38.62 22.02 -34.43
N SER A 144 -38.19 21.72 -35.67
CA SER A 144 -38.71 22.29 -36.92
C SER A 144 -39.02 23.79 -36.96
N LYS A 145 -38.14 24.56 -37.63
CA LYS A 145 -38.48 25.83 -38.26
C LYS A 145 -39.04 25.56 -39.67
N LEU A 146 -40.22 26.14 -39.93
CA LEU A 146 -40.78 26.66 -41.20
C LEU A 146 -40.57 25.84 -42.49
#